data_AF-A0A2K3DP06-F1
#
_entry.id   AF-A0A2K3DP06-F1
#
_cell.length_a   1.000
_cell.length_b   1.000
_cell.length_c   1.000
_cell.angle_alpha   90.00
_cell.angle_beta   90.00
_cell.angle_gamma   90.00
#
_symmetry.space_group_name_H-M   'P 1'
#
loop_
_entity.id
_entity.type
_entity.pdbx_description
1 polymer ?
#
loop_
_entity_poly.entity_id
_entity_poly.type
_entity_poly.pdbx_seq_one_letter_code
_entity_poly.pdbx_strand_id
1 'polypeptide(L)'
;MPITICGLLALLPPINAAVDERWLVGTVTVQQGRAGRTVWLQTVNVTQAALWVLDLSLIGETHFSTGEDVAVHGLCDATRYIVVVDSYVAKTYTLSADPLHSWTGSLQGVSVARPTSPPPPSPSPPPPVVFPGDGGEDDVAALRRSPPPLVDRGRRKSPPLLPPAPPSPSPPSPPSPPPRPPPPRRRSKMPPPPQNHPRSSTPPAPSPPPPSPRPPRPPPRPRPQPPSQHPPSPSPPLPSAPSPSPPAPPPAPSDATRFSLLAVVVSLCGRQPAVRPDTLQGYLLGPARTTLQSYTTAVSNGMGYLDPSAVAVAPGVVDVPCSGFSSGGPWGTGSCGPLDQQGWSEYVVAAVAARWGLPTGKYGRLMLVLPPGNACGVVSWGTQSCAPDFIGWPLSRCYVIWTATGNFWPYWNVMHEMLHNKGLFHSIRDNSTDPYGDGSCIMGSGYNTCLNVAQMARLNWATPLATLGTPALPANAWQRYSLPAHNRLLANHIRINPGWLAPSPLADPNAGALFVSYRVRSPSGCDTGLDDRFHGRVQLHSYIDTLPLGSPWRGNVTVLVANVGPRQLWPPAGRRNLGPSSLQLALRVVSRSPLTDAVPRVTLELCRYTRVTECV
;
A
#
# COMPACT_ATOMS: atom_id res chain seq x y z
N MET A 1 7.73 43.70 41.57
CA MET A 1 6.29 43.45 41.82
C MET A 1 5.81 42.48 40.75
N PRO A 2 5.40 41.25 41.08
CA PRO A 2 4.77 40.40 40.08
C PRO A 2 3.30 40.81 39.94
N ILE A 3 2.85 40.98 38.69
CA ILE A 3 1.44 41.15 38.35
C ILE A 3 0.87 39.75 38.19
N THR A 4 -0.11 39.41 39.02
CA THR A 4 -0.91 38.17 38.94
C THR A 4 -2.16 38.47 38.11
N ILE A 5 -2.46 37.64 37.10
CA ILE A 5 -3.76 37.64 36.40
C ILE A 5 -4.36 36.25 36.55
N CYS A 6 -5.41 36.13 37.36
CA CYS A 6 -6.26 34.94 37.43
C CYS A 6 -7.55 35.21 36.66
N GLY A 7 -7.81 34.45 35.59
CA GLY A 7 -9.09 34.46 34.88
C GLY A 7 -10.04 33.41 35.45
N LEU A 8 -11.20 33.84 35.95
CA LEU A 8 -12.29 32.99 36.42
C LEU A 8 -13.20 32.63 35.22
N LEU A 9 -13.36 31.35 34.89
CA LEU A 9 -14.38 30.92 33.91
C LEU A 9 -15.64 30.51 34.69
N ALA A 10 -16.69 31.32 34.62
CA ALA A 10 -17.99 31.01 35.21
C ALA A 10 -18.79 30.09 34.25
N LEU A 11 -19.28 28.97 34.77
CA LEU A 11 -20.23 28.09 34.08
C LEU A 11 -21.64 28.71 34.15
N LEU A 12 -22.29 28.90 33.01
CA LEU A 12 -23.72 29.20 32.93
C LEU A 12 -24.51 27.98 32.40
N PRO A 13 -25.72 27.72 32.91
CA PRO A 13 -26.56 26.59 32.48
C PRO A 13 -27.21 26.85 31.11
N PRO A 14 -27.69 25.80 30.41
CA PRO A 14 -28.13 25.91 29.03
C PRO A 14 -29.44 26.69 28.92
N ILE A 15 -29.44 27.74 28.09
CA ILE A 15 -30.64 28.48 27.69
C ILE A 15 -31.06 27.99 26.30
N ASN A 16 -32.24 27.37 26.22
CA ASN A 16 -32.96 27.16 24.97
C ASN A 16 -33.58 28.50 24.52
N ALA A 17 -32.96 29.22 23.60
CA ALA A 17 -33.64 30.20 22.73
C ALA A 17 -32.70 30.70 21.61
N ALA A 18 -33.24 30.81 20.41
CA ALA A 18 -32.60 31.39 19.24
C ALA A 18 -32.45 32.92 19.39
N VAL A 19 -31.22 33.46 19.31
CA VAL A 19 -30.97 34.90 19.04
C VAL A 19 -29.59 35.10 18.37
N ASP A 20 -29.66 35.63 17.15
CA ASP A 20 -28.92 36.74 16.51
C ASP A 20 -27.39 36.94 16.70
N GLU A 21 -26.69 37.04 15.57
CA GLU A 21 -25.25 37.25 15.45
C GLU A 21 -24.84 38.69 15.84
N ARG A 22 -24.05 38.84 16.91
CA ARG A 22 -23.18 40.01 17.10
C ARG A 22 -21.76 39.59 17.42
N TRP A 23 -20.83 40.13 16.64
CA TRP A 23 -19.40 39.82 16.67
C TRP A 23 -18.70 40.48 17.86
N LEU A 24 -17.89 39.70 18.58
CA LEU A 24 -16.92 40.22 19.55
C LEU A 24 -15.51 40.00 18.98
N VAL A 25 -14.82 41.09 18.64
CA VAL A 25 -13.41 41.07 18.23
C VAL A 25 -12.57 41.39 19.45
N GLY A 26 -11.73 40.45 19.87
CA GLY A 26 -10.75 40.65 20.94
C GLY A 26 -9.32 40.47 20.42
N THR A 27 -8.44 41.42 20.70
CA THR A 27 -7.01 41.39 20.36
C THR A 27 -6.20 40.97 21.58
N VAL A 28 -5.32 39.99 21.45
CA VAL A 28 -4.34 39.64 22.50
C VAL A 28 -2.97 40.18 22.07
N THR A 29 -2.39 41.05 22.90
CA THR A 29 -1.03 41.58 22.71
C THR A 29 -0.08 40.84 23.62
N VAL A 30 0.91 40.17 23.05
CA VAL A 30 2.06 39.63 23.80
C VAL A 30 3.25 40.54 23.55
N GLN A 31 3.74 41.23 24.58
CA GLN A 31 5.02 41.93 24.52
C GLN A 31 6.13 40.96 24.92
N GLN A 32 7.10 40.74 24.02
CA GLN A 32 8.33 40.04 24.34
C GLN A 32 9.54 40.93 24.03
N GLY A 33 10.46 41.02 24.99
CA GLY A 33 11.65 41.86 24.93
C GLY A 33 12.71 41.33 23.95
N ARG A 34 13.22 42.25 23.12
CA ARG A 34 14.50 42.26 22.38
C ARG A 34 15.03 40.92 21.80
N ALA A 35 14.63 40.64 20.55
CA ALA A 35 15.53 40.52 19.38
C ALA A 35 14.68 40.10 18.17
N GLY A 36 14.71 40.90 17.10
CA GLY A 36 13.68 40.92 16.07
C GLY A 36 13.65 39.71 15.15
N ARG A 37 12.44 39.15 14.99
CA ARG A 37 11.92 38.51 13.76
C ARG A 37 10.42 38.75 13.69
N THR A 38 9.96 39.40 12.63
CA THR A 38 8.54 39.66 12.36
C THR A 38 7.96 38.46 11.60
N VAL A 39 6.90 37.85 12.12
CA VAL A 39 6.07 36.88 11.38
C VAL A 39 4.72 37.56 11.14
N TRP A 40 4.30 37.64 9.87
CA TRP A 40 2.98 38.12 9.51
C TRP A 40 1.99 36.96 9.57
N LEU A 41 0.98 37.06 10.43
CA LEU A 41 -0.18 36.18 10.40
C LEU A 41 -1.24 36.82 9.51
N GLN A 42 -1.64 36.09 8.47
CA GLN A 42 -2.74 36.44 7.59
C GLN A 42 -4.06 36.13 8.30
N THR A 43 -4.92 37.13 8.44
CA THR A 43 -6.29 36.97 8.92
C THR A 43 -7.09 36.12 7.94
N VAL A 44 -7.62 34.98 8.39
CA VAL A 44 -8.54 34.15 7.61
C VAL A 44 -9.93 34.28 8.22
N ASN A 45 -10.91 34.65 7.39
CA ASN A 45 -12.30 34.78 7.75
C ASN A 45 -12.90 33.38 7.93
N VAL A 46 -13.41 33.05 9.12
CA VAL A 46 -13.98 31.73 9.42
C VAL A 46 -15.49 31.80 9.29
N THR A 47 -16.02 31.21 8.23
CA THR A 47 -17.40 30.71 8.20
C THR A 47 -17.33 29.20 8.02
N GLN A 48 -18.03 28.48 8.92
CA GLN A 48 -18.11 27.02 9.07
C GLN A 48 -17.01 26.35 9.89
N ALA A 49 -17.46 25.71 10.98
CA ALA A 49 -16.64 24.95 11.92
C ALA A 49 -16.07 23.70 11.24
N ALA A 50 -14.77 23.71 11.00
CA ALA A 50 -13.96 22.52 10.79
C ALA A 50 -12.94 22.43 11.91
N LEU A 51 -12.87 21.25 12.53
CA LEU A 51 -11.91 20.89 13.56
C LEU A 51 -10.49 20.98 12.97
N TRP A 52 -9.67 21.92 13.44
CA TRP A 52 -8.23 21.92 13.16
C TRP A 52 -7.49 21.49 14.41
N VAL A 53 -6.91 20.29 14.37
CA VAL A 53 -5.83 19.91 15.27
C VAL A 53 -4.60 20.65 14.77
N LEU A 54 -4.04 21.53 15.62
CA LEU A 54 -2.78 22.19 15.32
C LEU A 54 -1.68 21.14 15.40
N ASP A 55 -1.17 20.71 14.25
CA ASP A 55 0.01 19.85 14.14
C ASP A 55 1.27 20.69 14.41
N LEU A 56 1.95 20.41 15.52
CA LEU A 56 3.21 21.05 15.90
C LEU A 56 4.43 20.41 15.21
N SER A 57 4.24 19.58 14.17
CA SER A 57 5.34 18.94 13.42
C SER A 57 6.17 19.90 12.53
N LEU A 58 5.82 21.18 12.45
CA LEU A 58 6.52 22.22 11.69
C LEU A 58 7.41 23.13 12.56
N ILE A 59 8.26 22.53 13.40
CA ILE A 59 9.49 23.18 13.86
C ILE A 59 10.64 22.24 13.50
N GLY A 60 11.35 22.62 12.44
CA GLY A 60 12.47 21.87 11.89
C GLY A 60 13.60 21.64 12.90
N GLU A 61 14.30 20.53 12.70
CA GLU A 61 15.52 20.15 13.40
C GLU A 61 16.53 21.30 13.43
N THR A 62 16.69 21.92 14.61
CA THR A 62 17.95 22.58 14.99
C THR A 62 18.74 21.63 15.87
N HIS A 63 19.88 21.17 15.35
CA HIS A 63 20.89 20.42 16.10
C HIS A 63 21.30 21.20 17.36
N PHE A 64 21.13 20.58 18.54
CA PHE A 64 21.83 20.97 19.76
C PHE A 64 22.70 19.79 20.20
N SER A 65 24.00 20.07 20.37
CA SER A 65 24.95 19.15 20.99
C SER A 65 24.67 19.03 22.49
N THR A 66 24.96 17.85 23.01
CA THR A 66 24.83 17.39 24.39
C THR A 66 25.24 18.39 25.48
N GLY A 67 24.41 18.47 26.52
CA GLY A 67 24.80 18.84 27.89
C GLY A 67 24.05 20.04 28.45
N GLU A 68 22.94 19.81 29.15
CA GLU A 68 22.51 20.48 30.40
C GLU A 68 21.09 20.04 30.78
N ASP A 69 20.91 19.66 32.04
CA ASP A 69 19.61 19.32 32.64
C ASP A 69 18.78 20.58 32.85
N VAL A 70 17.59 20.64 32.23
CA VAL A 70 16.58 21.67 32.53
C VAL A 70 15.43 21.02 33.30
N ALA A 71 15.41 21.22 34.62
CA ALA A 71 14.28 20.89 35.46
C ALA A 71 13.22 22.01 35.38
N VAL A 72 12.01 21.66 34.94
CA VAL A 72 10.84 22.55 35.03
C VAL A 72 10.02 22.13 36.25
N HIS A 73 10.06 22.94 37.31
CA HIS A 73 9.12 22.81 38.43
C HIS A 73 7.85 23.61 38.12
N GLY A 74 6.74 22.89 37.93
CA GLY A 74 5.39 23.47 37.87
C GLY A 74 4.59 23.09 39.11
N LEU A 75 4.28 24.06 39.96
CA LEU A 75 3.29 23.96 41.04
C LEU A 75 1.95 24.47 40.52
N CYS A 76 1.04 23.55 40.19
CA CYS A 76 -0.40 23.81 40.09
C CYS A 76 -1.13 22.50 40.42
N ASP A 77 -1.84 22.50 41.55
CA ASP A 77 -2.60 21.38 42.09
C ASP A 77 -4.06 21.48 41.58
N ALA A 78 -4.47 20.56 40.69
CA ALA A 78 -5.86 20.27 40.35
C ALA A 78 -5.95 18.99 39.49
N THR A 79 -6.06 17.83 40.14
CA THR A 79 -6.35 16.53 39.53
C THR A 79 -7.83 16.41 39.16
N ARG A 80 -8.15 16.51 37.86
CA ARG A 80 -9.20 15.77 37.10
C ARG A 80 -9.41 16.45 35.74
N TYR A 81 -9.37 15.67 34.66
CA TYR A 81 -9.75 16.13 33.33
C TYR A 81 -11.00 15.38 32.89
N ILE A 82 -11.99 16.11 32.37
CA ILE A 82 -13.16 15.55 31.70
C ILE A 82 -13.05 15.99 30.24
N VAL A 83 -12.97 15.02 29.33
CA VAL A 83 -13.06 15.28 27.89
C VAL A 83 -14.48 14.89 27.46
N VAL A 84 -15.28 15.87 27.07
CA VAL A 84 -16.59 15.65 26.47
C VAL A 84 -16.42 15.80 24.96
N VAL A 85 -16.68 14.73 24.22
CA VAL A 85 -16.82 14.76 22.77
C VAL A 85 -18.26 14.35 22.47
N ASP A 86 -18.99 15.16 21.72
CA ASP A 86 -20.39 14.88 21.42
C ASP A 86 -20.52 13.55 20.68
N SER A 87 -21.38 12.70 21.22
CA SER A 87 -21.70 11.32 20.82
C SER A 87 -20.68 10.26 21.29
N TYR A 88 -21.03 9.62 22.42
CA TYR A 88 -20.50 8.37 23.02
C TYR A 88 -19.48 8.48 24.18
N VAL A 89 -19.94 8.01 25.35
CA VAL A 89 -19.27 7.55 26.59
C VAL A 89 -18.09 8.40 27.12
N ALA A 90 -18.35 9.11 28.22
CA ALA A 90 -17.30 9.71 29.04
C ALA A 90 -16.44 8.62 29.72
N LYS A 91 -15.12 8.70 29.58
CA LYS A 91 -14.16 7.93 30.39
C LYS A 91 -13.41 8.88 31.31
N THR A 92 -13.42 8.56 32.60
CA THR A 92 -12.68 9.29 33.63
C THR A 92 -11.36 8.59 33.88
N TYR A 93 -10.25 9.34 33.85
CA TYR A 93 -8.93 8.82 34.23
C TYR A 93 -8.52 9.45 35.56
N THR A 94 -8.13 8.61 36.51
CA THR A 94 -7.51 9.05 37.76
C THR A 94 -6.03 8.73 37.67
N LEU A 95 -5.18 9.75 37.65
CA LEU A 95 -3.74 9.60 37.73
C LEU A 95 -3.33 9.77 39.18
N SER A 96 -2.64 8.77 39.73
CA SER A 96 -1.94 8.86 41.01
C SER A 96 -0.47 9.11 40.72
N ALA A 97 0.10 10.13 41.34
CA ALA A 97 1.53 10.40 41.27
C ALA A 97 2.25 9.53 42.31
N ASP A 98 3.18 8.68 41.87
CA ASP A 98 4.17 8.03 42.72
C ASP A 98 5.54 8.62 42.36
N PRO A 99 6.37 9.08 43.33
CA PRO A 99 7.61 9.75 43.02
C PRO A 99 8.69 8.71 42.80
N LEU A 100 8.66 8.01 41.66
CA LEU A 100 9.82 7.37 40.99
C LEU A 100 9.34 6.67 39.71
N HIS A 101 9.66 7.30 38.58
CA HIS A 101 9.58 6.83 37.19
C HIS A 101 8.79 5.54 36.86
N SER A 102 7.47 5.65 36.72
CA SER A 102 6.68 5.08 35.60
C SER A 102 5.20 5.44 35.74
N TRP A 103 4.52 5.74 34.64
CA TRP A 103 3.07 5.95 34.62
C TRP A 103 2.39 4.61 34.27
N THR A 104 1.63 4.04 35.20
CA THR A 104 0.72 2.93 34.92
C THR A 104 -0.69 3.32 35.36
N GLY A 105 -1.63 3.39 34.41
CA GLY A 105 -3.06 3.60 34.68
C GLY A 105 -3.82 2.28 34.60
N SER A 106 -4.73 2.03 35.55
CA SER A 106 -5.69 0.93 35.54
C SER A 106 -7.10 1.46 35.23
N LEU A 107 -7.85 0.71 34.42
CA LEU A 107 -9.20 1.07 33.98
C LEU A 107 -10.21 0.50 34.99
N GLN A 108 -10.91 1.36 35.73
CA GLN A 108 -12.01 0.93 36.60
C GLN A 108 -13.34 1.48 36.10
N GLY A 109 -14.26 0.55 35.77
CA GLY A 109 -15.70 0.79 35.65
C GLY A 109 -16.15 1.51 34.36
N VAL A 110 -16.95 0.82 33.54
CA VAL A 110 -17.77 1.45 32.49
C VAL A 110 -19.23 1.24 32.87
N SER A 111 -19.92 2.34 33.19
CA SER A 111 -21.37 2.34 33.38
C SER A 111 -22.02 2.91 32.12
N VAL A 112 -22.77 2.09 31.40
CA VAL A 112 -23.50 2.49 30.19
C VAL A 112 -24.94 2.83 30.57
N ALA A 113 -25.32 4.11 30.48
CA ALA A 113 -26.73 4.49 30.50
C ALA A 113 -27.30 4.38 29.08
N ARG A 114 -28.34 3.55 28.89
CA ARG A 114 -29.08 3.43 27.63
C ARG A 114 -30.06 4.60 27.49
N PRO A 115 -30.11 5.30 26.35
CA PRO A 115 -31.20 6.24 26.08
C PRO A 115 -32.51 5.47 25.88
N THR A 116 -33.52 5.78 26.69
CA THR A 116 -34.90 5.31 26.51
C THR A 116 -35.63 6.24 25.54
N SER A 117 -35.53 5.96 24.24
CA SER A 117 -36.42 6.57 23.24
C SER A 117 -36.94 5.46 22.34
N PRO A 118 -38.27 5.34 22.14
CA PRO A 118 -38.82 4.33 21.26
C PRO A 118 -38.43 4.63 19.80
N PRO A 119 -38.16 3.61 18.97
CA PRO A 119 -37.80 3.80 17.58
C PRO A 119 -38.97 4.39 16.77
N PRO A 120 -38.69 5.18 15.73
CA PRO A 120 -39.72 5.64 14.81
C PRO A 120 -40.39 4.46 14.09
N PRO A 121 -41.68 4.57 13.71
CA PRO A 121 -42.41 3.51 13.04
C PRO A 121 -41.77 3.20 11.67
N SER A 122 -41.62 1.91 11.38
CA SER A 122 -41.10 1.42 10.10
C SER A 122 -42.00 1.84 8.93
N PRO A 123 -41.44 2.22 7.78
CA PRO A 123 -42.24 2.49 6.58
C PRO A 123 -42.93 1.20 6.10
N SER A 124 -44.18 1.34 5.64
CA SER A 124 -44.98 0.25 5.12
C SER A 124 -44.29 -0.44 3.93
N PRO A 125 -44.34 -1.78 3.85
CA PRO A 125 -43.76 -2.51 2.73
C PRO A 125 -44.47 -2.15 1.41
N PRO A 126 -43.75 -2.13 0.28
CA PRO A 126 -44.39 -1.98 -1.03
C PRO A 126 -45.32 -3.16 -1.31
N PRO A 127 -46.39 -2.96 -2.11
CA PRO A 127 -47.32 -4.02 -2.45
C PRO A 127 -46.60 -5.17 -3.17
N PRO A 128 -47.01 -6.43 -2.93
CA PRO A 128 -46.39 -7.59 -3.56
C PRO A 128 -46.55 -7.51 -5.08
N VAL A 129 -45.43 -7.66 -5.78
CA VAL A 129 -45.42 -7.88 -7.22
C VAL A 129 -45.99 -9.26 -7.48
N VAL A 130 -47.20 -9.29 -8.04
CA VAL A 130 -47.85 -10.52 -8.50
C VAL A 130 -47.16 -10.97 -9.79
N PHE A 131 -46.40 -12.07 -9.71
CA PHE A 131 -45.94 -12.77 -10.90
C PHE A 131 -47.08 -13.63 -11.45
N PRO A 132 -47.38 -13.60 -12.77
CA PRO A 132 -48.30 -14.55 -13.37
C PRO A 132 -47.70 -15.95 -13.24
N GLY A 133 -48.51 -16.86 -12.69
CA GLY A 133 -48.09 -18.20 -12.27
C GLY A 133 -47.56 -19.05 -13.42
N ASP A 134 -46.50 -19.79 -13.10
CA ASP A 134 -46.05 -20.95 -13.87
C ASP A 134 -47.13 -22.04 -13.79
N GLY A 135 -47.78 -22.28 -14.93
CA GLY A 135 -48.63 -23.44 -15.12
C GLY A 135 -47.78 -24.65 -15.51
N GLY A 136 -47.80 -25.66 -14.66
CA GLY A 136 -47.88 -27.09 -15.02
C GLY A 136 -46.72 -27.71 -15.79
N GLU A 137 -45.86 -28.41 -15.05
CA GLU A 137 -45.31 -29.70 -15.50
C GLU A 137 -46.42 -30.75 -15.42
N ASP A 138 -46.73 -31.40 -16.54
CA ASP A 138 -46.82 -32.87 -16.66
C ASP A 138 -47.19 -33.29 -18.09
N ASP A 139 -46.52 -34.35 -18.55
CA ASP A 139 -46.83 -35.24 -19.68
C ASP A 139 -46.68 -34.75 -21.15
N VAL A 140 -45.70 -35.31 -21.86
CA VAL A 140 -45.89 -36.43 -22.82
C VAL A 140 -44.66 -36.57 -23.73
N ALA A 141 -44.09 -37.78 -23.70
CA ALA A 141 -43.11 -38.28 -24.65
C ALA A 141 -43.70 -38.53 -26.05
N ALA A 142 -42.82 -38.42 -27.05
CA ALA A 142 -42.93 -38.96 -28.42
C ALA A 142 -43.84 -38.23 -29.42
N LEU A 143 -43.22 -37.58 -30.43
CA LEU A 143 -43.46 -37.88 -31.85
C LEU A 143 -42.49 -37.11 -32.75
N ARG A 144 -41.63 -37.86 -33.45
CA ARG A 144 -41.01 -37.45 -34.72
C ARG A 144 -42.12 -37.14 -35.72
N ARG A 145 -42.09 -35.98 -36.37
CA ARG A 145 -42.63 -35.75 -37.73
C ARG A 145 -42.08 -34.43 -38.30
N SER A 146 -41.82 -34.47 -39.61
CA SER A 146 -41.21 -33.49 -40.50
C SER A 146 -41.86 -32.09 -40.49
N PRO A 147 -41.17 -31.03 -40.92
CA PRO A 147 -41.73 -29.69 -41.02
C PRO A 147 -42.73 -29.57 -42.20
N PRO A 148 -43.88 -28.89 -42.03
CA PRO A 148 -44.81 -28.55 -43.11
C PRO A 148 -44.38 -27.26 -43.85
N PRO A 149 -44.95 -27.02 -45.05
CA PRO A 149 -44.41 -26.06 -46.02
C PRO A 149 -44.79 -24.60 -45.71
N LEU A 150 -43.96 -23.68 -46.22
CA LEU A 150 -44.23 -22.25 -46.28
C LEU A 150 -45.60 -21.98 -46.91
N VAL A 151 -46.48 -21.31 -46.15
CA VAL A 151 -47.68 -20.66 -46.68
C VAL A 151 -47.38 -19.17 -46.84
N ASP A 152 -47.32 -18.77 -48.10
CA ASP A 152 -47.26 -17.40 -48.59
C ASP A 152 -48.53 -16.64 -48.17
N ARG A 153 -48.36 -15.58 -47.37
CA ARG A 153 -49.44 -14.63 -47.03
C ARG A 153 -49.03 -13.24 -47.49
N GLY A 154 -49.60 -12.85 -48.64
CA GLY A 154 -50.43 -11.65 -48.74
C GLY A 154 -49.72 -10.32 -48.50
N ARG A 155 -48.94 -9.90 -49.49
CA ARG A 155 -48.34 -8.57 -49.66
C ARG A 155 -49.43 -7.47 -49.71
N ARG A 156 -49.70 -6.77 -48.60
CA ARG A 156 -50.37 -5.45 -48.64
C ARG A 156 -49.34 -4.39 -49.02
N LYS A 157 -49.55 -3.72 -50.15
CA LYS A 157 -48.76 -2.59 -50.65
C LYS A 157 -49.03 -1.36 -49.77
N SER A 158 -48.02 -0.91 -49.03
CA SER A 158 -47.95 0.46 -48.51
C SER A 158 -47.44 1.40 -49.62
N PRO A 159 -47.91 2.65 -49.69
CA PRO A 159 -47.44 3.63 -50.67
C PRO A 159 -45.96 4.01 -50.42
N PRO A 160 -45.21 4.39 -51.47
CA PRO A 160 -43.79 4.70 -51.33
C PRO A 160 -43.59 5.98 -50.51
N LEU A 161 -42.85 5.86 -49.41
CA LEU A 161 -42.27 7.00 -48.71
C LEU A 161 -41.25 7.66 -49.64
N LEU A 162 -41.42 8.96 -49.86
CA LEU A 162 -40.46 9.81 -50.54
C LEU A 162 -39.09 9.73 -49.83
N PRO A 163 -37.97 9.69 -50.58
CA PRO A 163 -36.64 9.72 -49.97
C PRO A 163 -36.45 11.04 -49.22
N PRO A 164 -35.83 11.02 -48.02
CA PRO A 164 -35.50 12.24 -47.30
C PRO A 164 -34.55 13.09 -48.14
N ALA A 165 -34.80 14.41 -48.14
CA ALA A 165 -33.93 15.38 -48.80
C ALA A 165 -32.48 15.23 -48.29
N PRO A 166 -31.48 15.36 -49.18
CA PRO A 166 -30.09 15.31 -48.77
C PRO A 166 -29.81 16.45 -47.76
N PRO A 167 -29.03 16.19 -46.70
CA PRO A 167 -28.68 17.22 -45.73
C PRO A 167 -27.92 18.35 -46.41
N SER A 168 -28.32 19.59 -46.13
CA SER A 168 -27.63 20.80 -46.57
C SER A 168 -26.14 20.71 -46.22
N PRO A 169 -25.24 21.06 -47.15
CA PRO A 169 -23.81 21.04 -46.87
C PRO A 169 -23.49 21.98 -45.71
N SER A 170 -22.77 21.45 -44.71
CA SER A 170 -22.29 22.26 -43.60
C SER A 170 -21.39 23.38 -44.14
N PRO A 171 -21.49 24.61 -43.60
CA PRO A 171 -20.60 25.70 -43.98
C PRO A 171 -19.14 25.28 -43.73
N PRO A 172 -18.20 25.68 -44.61
CA PRO A 172 -16.80 25.33 -44.46
C PRO A 172 -16.28 25.83 -43.11
N SER A 173 -15.53 24.97 -42.42
CA SER A 173 -14.89 25.34 -41.17
C SER A 173 -13.97 26.56 -41.42
N PRO A 174 -13.95 27.54 -40.50
CA PRO A 174 -13.03 28.67 -40.61
C PRO A 174 -11.59 28.16 -40.68
N PRO A 175 -10.72 28.80 -41.49
CA PRO A 175 -9.34 28.37 -41.64
C PRO A 175 -8.65 28.35 -40.27
N SER A 176 -7.90 27.28 -40.01
CA SER A 176 -7.11 27.16 -38.79
C SER A 176 -6.16 28.35 -38.67
N PRO A 177 -6.07 28.98 -37.48
CA PRO A 177 -5.11 30.06 -37.29
C PRO A 177 -3.69 29.56 -37.58
N PRO A 178 -2.82 30.39 -38.17
CA PRO A 178 -1.45 30.02 -38.45
C PRO A 178 -0.76 29.54 -37.16
N PRO A 179 0.11 28.53 -37.24
CA PRO A 179 0.82 28.01 -36.09
C PRO A 179 1.56 29.15 -35.38
N ARG A 180 1.36 29.26 -34.07
CA ARG A 180 2.12 30.22 -33.25
C ARG A 180 3.60 29.99 -33.49
N PRO A 181 4.40 31.06 -33.72
CA PRO A 181 5.84 30.91 -33.79
C PRO A 181 6.36 30.26 -32.50
N PRO A 182 7.35 29.36 -32.59
CA PRO A 182 7.90 28.70 -31.43
C PRO A 182 8.40 29.75 -30.43
N PRO A 183 8.22 29.54 -29.11
CA PRO A 183 8.75 30.44 -28.11
C PRO A 183 10.27 30.58 -28.31
N PRO A 184 10.83 31.79 -28.16
CA PRO A 184 12.26 32.00 -28.35
C PRO A 184 13.03 31.04 -27.45
N ARG A 185 13.92 30.24 -28.06
CA ARG A 185 14.83 29.36 -27.34
C ARG A 185 15.45 30.16 -26.20
N ARG A 186 15.21 29.75 -24.95
CA ARG A 186 15.99 30.21 -23.80
C ARG A 186 17.45 29.93 -24.14
N ARG A 187 18.21 30.99 -24.42
CA ARG A 187 19.66 30.95 -24.47
C ARG A 187 20.12 30.39 -23.12
N SER A 188 20.74 29.22 -23.17
CA SER A 188 21.57 28.70 -22.09
C SER A 188 22.53 29.83 -21.72
N LYS A 189 22.43 30.33 -20.48
CA LYS A 189 23.41 31.27 -19.94
C LYS A 189 24.77 30.58 -20.02
N MET A 190 25.68 31.13 -20.83
CA MET A 190 27.09 30.79 -20.77
C MET A 190 27.58 31.00 -19.32
N PRO A 191 28.48 30.14 -18.82
CA PRO A 191 29.15 30.40 -17.56
C PRO A 191 29.93 31.73 -17.66
N PRO A 192 29.99 32.51 -16.59
CA PRO A 192 30.71 33.79 -16.59
C PRO A 192 32.20 33.57 -16.88
N PRO A 193 32.86 34.52 -17.56
CA PRO A 193 34.30 34.46 -17.77
C PRO A 193 35.03 34.53 -16.43
N PRO A 194 36.20 33.87 -16.31
CA PRO A 194 36.98 33.88 -15.07
C PRO A 194 37.38 35.32 -14.73
N GLN A 195 37.03 35.73 -13.51
CA GLN A 195 37.46 37.01 -12.94
C GLN A 195 38.96 36.97 -12.69
N ASN A 196 39.68 37.87 -13.34
CA ASN A 196 41.08 38.18 -13.04
C ASN A 196 41.18 38.77 -11.63
N HIS A 197 41.67 37.98 -10.68
CA HIS A 197 42.14 38.50 -9.40
C HIS A 197 43.56 39.09 -9.56
N PRO A 198 43.86 40.24 -8.93
CA PRO A 198 45.18 40.84 -8.96
C PRO A 198 46.19 39.96 -8.20
N ARG A 199 47.36 39.77 -8.83
CA ARG A 199 48.52 39.07 -8.26
C ARG A 199 49.00 39.80 -7.00
N SER A 200 48.81 39.17 -5.84
CA SER A 200 49.61 39.46 -4.65
C SER A 200 50.98 38.80 -4.83
N SER A 201 52.02 39.62 -4.94
CA SER A 201 53.41 39.21 -4.95
C SER A 201 53.89 38.94 -3.52
N THR A 202 53.92 37.66 -3.14
CA THR A 202 54.68 37.21 -1.96
C THR A 202 55.92 36.47 -2.46
N PRO A 203 57.13 36.81 -1.99
CA PRO A 203 58.36 36.16 -2.44
C PRO A 203 58.41 34.68 -2.02
N PRO A 204 59.01 33.80 -2.84
CA PRO A 204 59.07 32.37 -2.53
C PRO A 204 60.00 32.11 -1.34
N ALA A 205 59.52 31.27 -0.41
CA ALA A 205 60.35 30.74 0.66
C ALA A 205 61.47 29.85 0.08
N PRO A 206 62.69 29.88 0.67
CA PRO A 206 63.82 29.10 0.20
C PRO A 206 63.56 27.59 0.35
N SER A 207 64.01 26.82 -0.65
CA SER A 207 63.90 25.37 -0.67
C SER A 207 64.67 24.73 0.49
N PRO A 208 64.14 23.66 1.12
CA PRO A 208 64.86 22.93 2.15
C PRO A 208 66.07 22.20 1.55
N PRO A 209 67.19 22.08 2.30
CA PRO A 209 68.39 21.40 1.83
C PRO A 209 68.14 19.90 1.62
N PRO A 210 68.87 19.27 0.69
CA PRO A 210 68.72 17.85 0.41
C PRO A 210 69.08 16.99 1.63
N PRO A 211 68.36 15.88 1.86
CA PRO A 211 68.63 15.00 3.00
C PRO A 211 69.99 14.32 2.86
N SER A 212 70.76 14.32 3.95
CA SER A 212 72.06 13.66 4.05
C SER A 212 71.97 12.16 3.75
N PRO A 213 73.02 11.56 3.16
CA PRO A 213 73.05 10.14 2.83
C PRO A 213 72.94 9.27 4.09
N ARG A 214 72.02 8.30 4.04
CA ARG A 214 71.78 7.33 5.11
C ARG A 214 73.04 6.46 5.31
N PRO A 215 73.50 6.24 6.55
CA PRO A 215 74.59 5.31 6.82
C PRO A 215 74.19 3.86 6.47
N PRO A 216 75.16 3.03 6.06
CA PRO A 216 74.92 1.65 5.64
C PRO A 216 74.36 0.81 6.78
N ARG A 217 73.37 -0.02 6.44
CA ARG A 217 72.66 -0.91 7.37
C ARG A 217 73.62 -2.01 7.85
N PRO A 218 73.73 -2.26 9.17
CA PRO A 218 74.51 -3.40 9.67
C PRO A 218 73.86 -4.74 9.25
N PRO A 219 74.68 -5.80 9.09
CA PRO A 219 74.19 -7.10 8.64
C PRO A 219 73.20 -7.71 9.64
N PRO A 220 72.20 -8.46 9.15
CA PRO A 220 71.16 -9.05 9.99
C PRO A 220 71.76 -10.12 10.92
N ARG A 221 71.37 -10.05 12.21
CA ARG A 221 71.67 -11.11 13.17
C ARG A 221 71.00 -12.44 12.74
N PRO A 222 71.63 -13.60 13.00
CA PRO A 222 71.02 -14.91 12.78
C PRO A 222 69.73 -15.04 13.60
N ARG A 223 68.64 -15.49 12.96
CA ARG A 223 67.39 -15.82 13.66
C ARG A 223 67.59 -17.08 14.51
N PRO A 224 67.09 -17.10 15.76
CA PRO A 224 66.94 -18.34 16.51
C PRO A 224 66.02 -19.29 15.74
N GLN A 225 66.43 -20.56 15.62
CA GLN A 225 65.60 -21.61 15.07
C GLN A 225 64.34 -21.78 15.93
N PRO A 226 63.12 -21.79 15.33
CA PRO A 226 61.92 -22.11 16.07
C PRO A 226 61.93 -23.59 16.48
N PRO A 227 61.43 -23.92 17.68
CA PRO A 227 61.28 -25.31 18.09
C PRO A 227 60.35 -26.05 17.11
N SER A 228 60.77 -27.25 16.68
CA SER A 228 60.00 -28.15 15.83
C SER A 228 58.60 -28.36 16.40
N GLN A 229 57.61 -27.69 15.82
CA GLN A 229 56.21 -27.98 16.05
C GLN A 229 55.82 -29.10 15.10
N HIS A 230 55.52 -30.27 15.65
CA HIS A 230 54.77 -31.30 14.95
C HIS A 230 53.46 -30.68 14.43
N PRO A 231 53.09 -30.90 13.16
CA PRO A 231 51.81 -30.42 12.65
C PRO A 231 50.68 -31.09 13.44
N PRO A 232 49.73 -30.32 14.01
CA PRO A 232 48.55 -30.90 14.62
C PRO A 232 47.78 -31.70 13.56
N SER A 233 47.38 -32.92 13.93
CA SER A 233 46.55 -33.78 13.09
C SER A 233 45.36 -32.99 12.52
N PRO A 234 45.05 -33.13 11.22
CA PRO A 234 43.94 -32.43 10.60
C PRO A 234 42.66 -32.76 11.35
N SER A 235 41.94 -31.72 11.78
CA SER A 235 40.61 -31.88 12.37
C SER A 235 39.71 -32.63 11.39
N PRO A 236 38.88 -33.57 11.86
CA PRO A 236 37.96 -34.29 11.00
C PRO A 236 37.07 -33.29 10.24
N PRO A 237 36.80 -33.53 8.94
CA PRO A 237 35.95 -32.65 8.15
C PRO A 237 34.58 -32.53 8.82
N LEU A 238 34.13 -31.28 9.01
CA LEU A 238 32.79 -30.98 9.48
C LEU A 238 31.78 -31.76 8.62
N PRO A 239 30.80 -32.45 9.24
CA PRO A 239 29.78 -33.18 8.50
C PRO A 239 29.12 -32.22 7.51
N SER A 240 29.10 -32.62 6.24
CA SER A 240 28.43 -31.86 5.19
C SER A 240 26.99 -31.62 5.62
N ALA A 241 26.55 -30.35 5.59
CA ALA A 241 25.16 -30.02 5.88
C ALA A 241 24.26 -30.91 5.02
N PRO A 242 23.22 -31.53 5.60
CA PRO A 242 22.31 -32.39 4.85
C PRO A 242 21.81 -31.62 3.63
N SER A 243 21.99 -32.20 2.45
CA SER A 243 21.44 -31.62 1.22
C SER A 243 19.94 -31.43 1.43
N PRO A 244 19.41 -30.20 1.28
CA PRO A 244 17.98 -29.97 1.44
C PRO A 244 17.24 -30.89 0.48
N SER A 245 16.18 -31.55 0.99
CA SER A 245 15.32 -32.39 0.17
C SER A 245 14.90 -31.63 -1.10
N PRO A 246 14.87 -32.28 -2.27
CA PRO A 246 14.44 -31.63 -3.49
C PRO A 246 13.05 -31.01 -3.28
N PRO A 247 12.83 -29.76 -3.75
CA PRO A 247 11.55 -29.09 -3.57
C PRO A 247 10.43 -29.92 -4.22
N ALA A 248 9.28 -29.97 -3.55
CA ALA A 248 8.10 -30.63 -4.08
C ALA A 248 7.76 -30.09 -5.49
N PRO A 249 7.25 -30.94 -6.40
CA PRO A 249 6.80 -30.48 -7.71
C PRO A 249 5.77 -29.36 -7.57
N PRO A 250 5.74 -28.39 -8.50
CA PRO A 250 4.79 -27.29 -8.44
C PRO A 250 3.35 -27.83 -8.46
N PRO A 251 2.42 -27.19 -7.73
CA PRO A 251 1.03 -27.60 -7.69
C PRO A 251 0.44 -27.66 -9.10
N ALA A 252 -0.47 -28.62 -9.31
CA ALA A 252 -1.17 -28.75 -10.59
C ALA A 252 -2.01 -27.49 -10.89
N PRO A 253 -2.33 -27.20 -12.16
CA PRO A 253 -3.12 -26.02 -12.56
C PRO A 253 -4.47 -25.86 -11.83
N SER A 254 -4.98 -26.90 -11.16
CA SER A 254 -6.18 -26.84 -10.31
C SER A 254 -6.06 -25.86 -9.15
N ASP A 255 -4.85 -25.52 -8.71
CA ASP A 255 -4.62 -24.68 -7.54
C ASP A 255 -4.42 -23.20 -7.92
N ALA A 256 -4.43 -22.89 -9.21
CA ALA A 256 -4.32 -21.51 -9.69
C ALA A 256 -5.56 -20.69 -9.29
N THR A 257 -5.31 -19.53 -8.71
CA THR A 257 -6.33 -18.57 -8.32
C THR A 257 -6.95 -17.91 -9.53
N ARG A 258 -8.17 -18.34 -9.87
CA ARG A 258 -9.01 -17.68 -10.86
C ARG A 258 -9.60 -16.38 -10.32
N PHE A 259 -9.41 -15.27 -11.04
CA PHE A 259 -10.11 -14.02 -10.80
C PHE A 259 -11.40 -13.98 -11.62
N SER A 260 -12.54 -13.97 -10.93
CA SER A 260 -13.84 -13.65 -11.51
C SER A 260 -14.13 -12.16 -11.36
N LEU A 261 -14.43 -11.45 -12.45
CA LEU A 261 -14.56 -9.99 -12.47
C LEU A 261 -15.69 -9.54 -13.40
N LEU A 262 -16.60 -8.72 -12.89
CA LEU A 262 -17.49 -7.91 -13.71
C LEU A 262 -16.94 -6.50 -13.75
N ALA A 263 -16.51 -6.01 -14.90
CA ALA A 263 -16.03 -4.65 -15.06
C ALA A 263 -17.09 -3.79 -15.77
N VAL A 264 -17.34 -2.59 -15.24
CA VAL A 264 -18.40 -1.70 -15.71
C VAL A 264 -17.85 -0.30 -15.85
N VAL A 265 -18.02 0.25 -17.05
CA VAL A 265 -17.78 1.66 -17.31
C VAL A 265 -19.01 2.43 -16.85
N VAL A 266 -18.80 3.46 -16.04
CA VAL A 266 -19.91 4.28 -15.55
C VAL A 266 -19.81 5.72 -16.03
N SER A 267 -20.97 6.33 -16.28
CA SER A 267 -21.14 7.76 -16.17
C SER A 267 -21.60 8.06 -14.74
N LEU A 268 -21.21 9.19 -14.16
CA LEU A 268 -21.47 9.49 -12.75
C LEU A 268 -22.03 10.91 -12.63
N CYS A 269 -23.31 11.03 -12.29
CA CYS A 269 -24.02 12.31 -12.22
C CYS A 269 -23.89 13.12 -13.52
N GLY A 270 -24.17 12.47 -14.66
CA GLY A 270 -24.08 13.07 -16.00
C GLY A 270 -22.66 13.29 -16.54
N ARG A 271 -21.61 13.02 -15.73
CA ARG A 271 -20.22 13.10 -16.19
C ARG A 271 -19.90 11.95 -17.12
N GLN A 272 -19.34 12.29 -18.27
CA GLN A 272 -19.02 11.33 -19.33
C GLN A 272 -17.95 10.32 -18.90
N PRO A 273 -18.10 9.04 -19.28
CA PRO A 273 -17.16 7.98 -18.92
C PRO A 273 -15.76 8.25 -19.46
N ALA A 274 -14.75 7.73 -18.76
CA ALA A 274 -13.35 7.92 -19.15
C ALA A 274 -12.92 7.05 -20.35
N VAL A 275 -13.56 5.89 -20.53
CA VAL A 275 -13.28 4.95 -21.62
C VAL A 275 -14.55 4.34 -22.15
N ARG A 276 -14.42 3.70 -23.30
CA ARG A 276 -15.45 2.83 -23.84
C ARG A 276 -15.30 1.40 -23.31
N PRO A 277 -16.41 0.65 -23.17
CA PRO A 277 -16.36 -0.76 -22.78
C PRO A 277 -15.43 -1.63 -23.62
N ASP A 278 -15.36 -1.43 -24.93
CA ASP A 278 -14.49 -2.19 -25.83
C ASP A 278 -13.00 -1.94 -25.56
N THR A 279 -12.64 -0.70 -25.21
CA THR A 279 -11.28 -0.35 -24.77
C THR A 279 -10.94 -1.04 -23.45
N LEU A 280 -11.88 -1.05 -22.49
CA LEU A 280 -11.71 -1.73 -21.21
C LEU A 280 -11.55 -3.25 -21.40
N GLN A 281 -12.32 -3.86 -22.30
CA GLN A 281 -12.18 -5.28 -22.65
C GLN A 281 -10.77 -5.58 -23.20
N GLY A 282 -10.27 -4.76 -24.11
CA GLY A 282 -8.92 -4.88 -24.66
C GLY A 282 -7.83 -4.70 -23.59
N TYR A 283 -8.04 -3.80 -22.64
CA TYR A 283 -7.15 -3.59 -21.50
C TYR A 283 -7.07 -4.81 -20.56
N LEU A 284 -8.22 -5.43 -20.27
CA LEU A 284 -8.30 -6.58 -19.36
C LEU A 284 -7.76 -7.86 -20.02
N LEU A 285 -8.19 -8.14 -21.26
CA LEU A 285 -8.08 -9.45 -21.91
C LEU A 285 -7.57 -9.41 -23.35
N GLY A 286 -7.23 -8.24 -23.88
CA GLY A 286 -6.83 -8.09 -25.28
C GLY A 286 -5.54 -8.84 -25.66
N PRO A 287 -5.20 -8.88 -26.96
CA PRO A 287 -4.00 -9.54 -27.46
C PRO A 287 -2.72 -8.74 -27.23
N ALA A 288 -2.82 -7.53 -26.64
CA ALA A 288 -1.66 -6.71 -26.33
C ALA A 288 -0.72 -7.48 -25.38
N ARG A 289 0.59 -7.30 -25.55
CA ARG A 289 1.60 -7.92 -24.66
C ARG A 289 1.39 -7.54 -23.20
N THR A 290 0.77 -6.38 -22.97
CA THR A 290 0.58 -5.80 -21.66
C THR A 290 -0.90 -5.56 -21.42
N THR A 291 -1.56 -6.55 -20.82
CA THR A 291 -2.92 -6.48 -20.33
C THR A 291 -2.93 -6.69 -18.82
N LEU A 292 -4.07 -6.42 -18.18
CA LEU A 292 -4.22 -6.81 -16.78
C LEU A 292 -4.03 -8.32 -16.62
N GLN A 293 -4.56 -9.13 -17.53
CA GLN A 293 -4.37 -10.58 -17.53
C GLN A 293 -2.90 -11.01 -17.61
N SER A 294 -2.12 -10.44 -18.54
CA SER A 294 -0.70 -10.81 -18.68
C SER A 294 0.12 -10.37 -17.45
N TYR A 295 -0.24 -9.23 -16.86
CA TYR A 295 0.37 -8.78 -15.61
C TYR A 295 -0.03 -9.62 -14.39
N THR A 296 -1.31 -9.98 -14.24
CA THR A 296 -1.80 -10.87 -13.17
C THR A 296 -1.11 -12.23 -13.23
N THR A 297 -0.92 -12.77 -14.42
CA THR A 297 -0.18 -14.02 -14.63
C THR A 297 1.28 -13.85 -14.22
N ALA A 298 1.94 -12.74 -14.59
CA ALA A 298 3.33 -12.50 -14.23
C ALA A 298 3.54 -12.29 -12.73
N VAL A 299 2.73 -11.45 -12.06
CA VAL A 299 2.86 -11.14 -10.62
C VAL A 299 2.59 -12.35 -9.71
N SER A 300 1.87 -13.34 -10.21
CA SER A 300 1.53 -14.57 -9.50
C SER A 300 2.41 -15.76 -9.87
N ASN A 301 3.45 -15.58 -10.69
CA ASN A 301 4.23 -16.69 -11.27
C ASN A 301 3.33 -17.76 -11.95
N GLY A 302 2.24 -17.33 -12.59
CA GLY A 302 1.25 -18.20 -13.24
C GLY A 302 0.17 -18.75 -12.31
N MET A 303 0.25 -18.51 -11.00
CA MET A 303 -0.72 -19.01 -10.03
C MET A 303 -1.99 -18.16 -9.93
N GLY A 304 -2.09 -17.07 -10.67
CA GLY A 304 -3.21 -16.15 -10.67
C GLY A 304 -3.51 -15.69 -12.08
N TYR A 305 -4.79 -15.68 -12.46
CA TYR A 305 -5.19 -15.29 -13.81
C TYR A 305 -6.65 -14.81 -13.88
N LEU A 306 -6.92 -13.93 -14.82
CA LEU A 306 -8.23 -13.51 -15.31
C LEU A 306 -8.67 -14.49 -16.40
N ASP A 307 -9.60 -15.37 -16.05
CA ASP A 307 -10.20 -16.29 -17.00
C ASP A 307 -11.22 -15.55 -17.89
N PRO A 308 -11.07 -15.54 -19.23
CA PRO A 308 -12.03 -14.90 -20.12
C PRO A 308 -13.48 -15.36 -19.94
N SER A 309 -13.71 -16.58 -19.43
CA SER A 309 -15.05 -17.10 -19.14
C SER A 309 -15.63 -16.69 -17.77
N ALA A 310 -14.80 -16.11 -16.88
CA ALA A 310 -15.23 -15.49 -15.62
C ALA A 310 -14.94 -13.99 -15.54
N VAL A 311 -14.53 -13.37 -16.65
CA VAL A 311 -14.37 -11.93 -16.75
C VAL A 311 -15.34 -11.41 -17.79
N ALA A 312 -16.17 -10.46 -17.41
CA ALA A 312 -17.08 -9.79 -18.33
C ALA A 312 -16.96 -8.28 -18.19
N VAL A 313 -17.05 -7.60 -19.33
CA VAL A 313 -17.27 -6.15 -19.38
C VAL A 313 -18.72 -5.91 -19.76
N ALA A 314 -19.41 -5.03 -19.03
CA ALA A 314 -20.77 -4.64 -19.40
C ALA A 314 -20.79 -4.05 -20.83
N PRO A 315 -21.74 -4.43 -21.72
CA PRO A 315 -21.74 -4.00 -23.12
C PRO A 315 -21.86 -2.49 -23.35
N GLY A 316 -22.32 -1.75 -22.34
CA GLY A 316 -22.50 -0.31 -22.42
C GLY A 316 -22.15 0.39 -21.11
N VAL A 317 -22.30 1.71 -21.13
CA VAL A 317 -22.08 2.58 -19.98
C VAL A 317 -23.31 2.53 -19.08
N VAL A 318 -23.10 2.45 -17.77
CA VAL A 318 -24.16 2.60 -16.77
C VAL A 318 -24.18 4.04 -16.27
N ASP A 319 -25.36 4.67 -16.34
CA ASP A 319 -25.55 6.04 -15.86
C ASP A 319 -25.91 6.03 -14.37
N VAL A 320 -24.93 6.27 -13.51
CA VAL A 320 -25.14 6.35 -12.06
C VAL A 320 -25.69 7.75 -11.72
N PRO A 321 -26.87 7.87 -11.07
CA PRO A 321 -27.45 9.16 -10.73
C PRO A 321 -26.62 9.88 -9.66
N CYS A 322 -26.90 11.16 -9.44
CA CYS A 322 -26.15 11.98 -8.48
C CYS A 322 -26.31 11.56 -7.01
N SER A 323 -27.40 10.86 -6.71
CA SER A 323 -27.69 10.31 -5.38
C SER A 323 -28.67 9.15 -5.49
N GLY A 324 -28.78 8.37 -4.42
CA GLY A 324 -29.74 7.27 -4.31
C GLY A 324 -29.74 6.65 -2.92
N PHE A 325 -30.34 5.47 -2.82
CA PHE A 325 -30.35 4.65 -1.62
C PHE A 325 -29.78 3.26 -1.91
N SER A 326 -29.10 2.69 -0.92
CA SER A 326 -28.53 1.34 -0.96
C SER A 326 -28.89 0.61 0.33
N SER A 327 -28.45 -0.64 0.46
CA SER A 327 -28.58 -1.38 1.73
C SER A 327 -27.82 -0.71 2.89
N GLY A 328 -26.81 0.12 2.58
CA GLY A 328 -26.05 0.89 3.56
C GLY A 328 -26.67 2.24 3.96
N GLY A 329 -27.71 2.69 3.26
CA GLY A 329 -28.35 3.99 3.47
C GLY A 329 -28.28 4.93 2.26
N PRO A 330 -28.52 6.24 2.44
CA PRO A 330 -28.40 7.20 1.36
C PRO A 330 -26.95 7.34 0.90
N TRP A 331 -26.75 7.54 -0.39
CA TRP A 331 -25.45 7.77 -1.01
C TRP A 331 -25.50 8.92 -2.00
N GLY A 332 -24.35 9.54 -2.26
CA GLY A 332 -24.19 10.62 -3.22
C GLY A 332 -22.95 10.45 -4.11
N THR A 333 -22.83 11.28 -5.15
CA THR A 333 -21.63 11.33 -6.01
C THR A 333 -20.70 12.50 -5.67
N GLY A 334 -21.07 13.31 -4.67
CA GLY A 334 -20.31 14.47 -4.18
C GLY A 334 -19.17 14.09 -3.24
N SER A 335 -19.18 12.85 -2.73
CA SER A 335 -18.14 12.27 -1.87
C SER A 335 -17.71 10.91 -2.42
N CYS A 336 -16.64 10.36 -1.86
CA CYS A 336 -16.13 9.02 -2.17
C CYS A 336 -16.06 8.17 -0.90
N GLY A 337 -17.03 8.34 -0.01
CA GLY A 337 -17.07 7.61 1.26
C GLY A 337 -17.48 6.15 1.04
N PRO A 338 -17.22 5.25 2.01
CA PRO A 338 -17.60 3.84 1.90
C PRO A 338 -19.08 3.60 1.54
N LEU A 339 -20.00 4.41 2.10
CA LEU A 339 -21.43 4.33 1.78
C LEU A 339 -21.72 4.69 0.31
N ASP A 340 -21.03 5.68 -0.24
CA ASP A 340 -21.17 6.08 -1.63
C ASP A 340 -20.69 4.98 -2.56
N GLN A 341 -19.50 4.47 -2.29
CA GLN A 341 -18.88 3.38 -3.03
C GLN A 341 -19.77 2.13 -3.06
N GLN A 342 -20.30 1.74 -1.91
CA GLN A 342 -21.27 0.65 -1.80
C GLN A 342 -22.53 0.94 -2.61
N GLY A 343 -23.11 2.14 -2.47
CA GLY A 343 -24.31 2.53 -3.18
C GLY A 343 -24.16 2.50 -4.69
N TRP A 344 -23.04 3.00 -5.21
CA TRP A 344 -22.73 2.91 -6.65
C TRP A 344 -22.59 1.46 -7.09
N SER A 345 -21.94 0.61 -6.28
CA SER A 345 -21.74 -0.80 -6.61
C SER A 345 -23.07 -1.57 -6.71
N GLU A 346 -23.98 -1.38 -5.76
CA GLU A 346 -25.30 -2.02 -5.75
C GLU A 346 -26.16 -1.53 -6.91
N TYR A 347 -26.18 -0.21 -7.14
CA TYR A 347 -26.89 0.39 -8.26
C TYR A 347 -26.40 -0.17 -9.60
N VAL A 348 -25.09 -0.20 -9.81
CA VAL A 348 -24.49 -0.69 -11.06
C VAL A 348 -24.79 -2.16 -11.29
N VAL A 349 -24.70 -3.00 -10.25
CA VAL A 349 -25.02 -4.42 -10.37
C VAL A 349 -26.48 -4.63 -10.78
N ALA A 350 -27.42 -3.90 -10.15
CA ALA A 350 -28.83 -3.97 -10.49
C ALA A 350 -29.09 -3.49 -11.93
N ALA A 351 -28.49 -2.36 -12.33
CA ALA A 351 -28.63 -1.81 -13.67
C ALA A 351 -28.07 -2.76 -14.75
N VAL A 352 -26.92 -3.39 -14.49
CA VAL A 352 -26.31 -4.35 -15.40
C VAL A 352 -27.21 -5.57 -15.61
N ALA A 353 -27.75 -6.12 -14.51
CA ALA A 353 -28.67 -7.24 -14.56
C ALA A 353 -29.95 -6.89 -15.33
N ALA A 354 -30.57 -5.75 -15.02
CA ALA A 354 -31.82 -5.32 -15.64
C ALA A 354 -31.67 -4.99 -17.12
N ARG A 355 -30.58 -4.32 -17.53
CA ARG A 355 -30.41 -3.83 -18.91
C ARG A 355 -29.91 -4.89 -19.88
N TRP A 356 -29.04 -5.80 -19.43
CA TRP A 356 -28.35 -6.76 -20.31
C TRP A 356 -28.59 -8.22 -19.94
N GLY A 357 -29.35 -8.51 -18.88
CA GLY A 357 -29.58 -9.89 -18.43
C GLY A 357 -28.29 -10.60 -17.99
N LEU A 358 -27.23 -9.86 -17.64
CA LEU A 358 -25.98 -10.46 -17.24
C LEU A 358 -26.12 -11.12 -15.86
N PRO A 359 -25.67 -12.38 -15.67
CA PRO A 359 -25.75 -13.07 -14.39
C PRO A 359 -24.70 -12.53 -13.43
N THR A 360 -24.95 -11.35 -12.86
CA THR A 360 -23.96 -10.61 -12.08
C THR A 360 -23.47 -11.39 -10.86
N GLY A 361 -24.29 -12.29 -10.30
CA GLY A 361 -23.91 -13.15 -9.16
C GLY A 361 -22.78 -14.14 -9.45
N LYS A 362 -22.48 -14.42 -10.72
CA LYS A 362 -21.36 -15.27 -11.14
C LYS A 362 -20.00 -14.64 -10.85
N TYR A 363 -19.93 -13.30 -10.77
CA TYR A 363 -18.68 -12.57 -10.64
C TYR A 363 -18.43 -12.18 -9.18
N GLY A 364 -17.40 -12.78 -8.57
CA GLY A 364 -17.04 -12.49 -7.18
C GLY A 364 -16.43 -11.10 -6.94
N ARG A 365 -16.13 -10.33 -7.99
CA ARG A 365 -15.61 -8.95 -7.91
C ARG A 365 -16.31 -8.06 -8.91
N LEU A 366 -16.54 -6.81 -8.51
CA LEU A 366 -17.02 -5.73 -9.37
C LEU A 366 -15.89 -4.70 -9.55
N MET A 367 -15.62 -4.29 -10.78
CA MET A 367 -14.73 -3.16 -11.07
C MET A 367 -15.55 -2.02 -11.67
N LEU A 368 -15.56 -0.88 -11.00
CA LEU A 368 -16.21 0.34 -11.47
C LEU A 368 -15.15 1.27 -12.05
N VAL A 369 -15.31 1.65 -13.32
CA VAL A 369 -14.43 2.60 -13.98
C VAL A 369 -15.12 3.96 -14.01
N LEU A 370 -14.73 4.83 -13.08
CA LEU A 370 -15.33 6.14 -12.86
C LEU A 370 -14.82 7.18 -13.87
N PRO A 371 -15.65 8.19 -14.20
CA PRO A 371 -15.23 9.31 -15.05
C PRO A 371 -14.20 10.21 -14.33
N PRO A 372 -13.35 10.94 -15.07
CA PRO A 372 -12.36 11.83 -14.46
C PRO A 372 -13.00 12.99 -13.67
N GLY A 373 -12.26 13.51 -12.69
CA GLY A 373 -12.67 14.66 -11.89
C GLY A 373 -13.81 14.40 -10.91
N ASN A 374 -14.17 13.14 -10.67
CA ASN A 374 -15.17 12.76 -9.69
C ASN A 374 -14.67 12.98 -8.24
N ALA A 375 -15.54 12.80 -7.25
CA ALA A 375 -15.22 13.06 -5.84
C ALA A 375 -14.11 12.14 -5.26
N CYS A 376 -13.82 11.02 -5.90
CA CYS A 376 -12.68 10.15 -5.57
C CYS A 376 -11.34 10.69 -6.06
N GLY A 377 -11.28 11.84 -6.75
CA GLY A 377 -10.01 12.47 -7.14
C GLY A 377 -9.24 11.67 -8.20
N VAL A 378 -7.97 11.35 -7.94
CA VAL A 378 -7.07 10.63 -8.86
C VAL A 378 -6.75 9.21 -8.41
N VAL A 379 -7.39 8.74 -7.34
CA VAL A 379 -7.03 7.51 -6.65
C VAL A 379 -7.86 6.32 -7.11
N SER A 380 -7.24 5.15 -7.03
CA SER A 380 -7.90 3.85 -7.14
C SER A 380 -8.18 3.35 -5.72
N TRP A 381 -9.20 2.52 -5.57
CA TRP A 381 -9.61 1.96 -4.29
C TRP A 381 -10.07 0.51 -4.46
N GLY A 382 -9.65 -0.35 -3.57
CA GLY A 382 -10.12 -1.73 -3.45
C GLY A 382 -10.64 -1.97 -2.05
N THR A 383 -11.79 -2.66 -1.93
CA THR A 383 -12.24 -3.13 -0.62
C THR A 383 -11.23 -4.11 -0.05
N GLN A 384 -10.83 -3.89 1.20
CA GLN A 384 -9.96 -4.81 1.93
C GLN A 384 -10.74 -6.02 2.41
N SER A 385 -10.36 -7.19 1.90
CA SER A 385 -11.09 -8.45 2.07
C SER A 385 -12.52 -8.43 1.49
N CYS A 386 -13.03 -9.61 1.16
CA CYS A 386 -14.44 -9.81 0.82
C CYS A 386 -15.23 -10.37 2.01
N ALA A 387 -14.63 -10.37 3.20
CA ALA A 387 -15.28 -10.88 4.39
C ALA A 387 -16.43 -9.92 4.79
N PRO A 388 -17.63 -10.44 5.06
CA PRO A 388 -18.80 -9.65 5.46
C PRO A 388 -18.60 -8.85 6.76
N ASP A 389 -17.50 -9.09 7.49
CA ASP A 389 -17.29 -8.58 8.84
C ASP A 389 -16.38 -7.34 8.92
N PHE A 390 -15.74 -6.92 7.82
CA PHE A 390 -14.64 -5.94 7.90
C PHE A 390 -15.08 -4.57 8.46
N ILE A 391 -16.36 -4.21 8.37
CA ILE A 391 -16.92 -2.98 8.95
C ILE A 391 -18.24 -3.25 9.71
N GLY A 392 -18.63 -4.52 9.92
CA GLY A 392 -19.97 -4.84 10.44
C GLY A 392 -21.11 -4.48 9.47
N TRP A 393 -20.78 -4.19 8.21
CA TRP A 393 -21.73 -4.01 7.12
C TRP A 393 -21.65 -5.26 6.24
N PRO A 394 -22.78 -5.94 5.97
CA PRO A 394 -22.81 -7.08 5.07
C PRO A 394 -22.54 -6.59 3.64
N LEU A 395 -21.25 -6.45 3.30
CA LEU A 395 -20.85 -6.19 1.92
C LEU A 395 -21.22 -7.41 1.10
N SER A 396 -22.19 -7.24 0.20
CA SER A 396 -22.64 -8.32 -0.66
C SER A 396 -21.56 -8.75 -1.66
N ARG A 397 -20.59 -7.87 -1.97
CA ARG A 397 -19.52 -8.11 -2.96
C ARG A 397 -18.24 -7.31 -2.68
N CYS A 398 -17.12 -7.85 -3.13
CA CYS A 398 -15.87 -7.11 -3.27
C CYS A 398 -15.94 -6.17 -4.47
N TYR A 399 -15.48 -4.94 -4.30
CA TYR A 399 -15.36 -4.00 -5.40
C TYR A 399 -13.97 -3.37 -5.49
N VAL A 400 -13.64 -2.98 -6.73
CA VAL A 400 -12.53 -2.12 -7.10
C VAL A 400 -13.13 -0.89 -7.76
N ILE A 401 -12.91 0.27 -7.17
CA ILE A 401 -13.25 1.55 -7.76
C ILE A 401 -12.00 2.12 -8.37
N TRP A 402 -12.07 2.37 -9.66
CA TRP A 402 -10.97 2.94 -10.39
C TRP A 402 -11.37 4.29 -10.96
N THR A 403 -10.70 5.35 -10.50
CA THR A 403 -10.80 6.65 -11.15
C THR A 403 -9.80 6.72 -12.29
N ALA A 404 -10.31 6.71 -13.50
CA ALA A 404 -9.49 6.91 -14.67
C ALA A 404 -9.02 8.38 -14.73
N THR A 405 -7.70 8.57 -14.70
CA THR A 405 -7.08 9.89 -14.81
C THR A 405 -6.43 10.04 -16.17
N GLY A 406 -7.19 10.58 -17.12
CA GLY A 406 -6.74 10.77 -18.50
C GLY A 406 -6.39 9.47 -19.21
N ASN A 407 -5.30 9.49 -20.01
CA ASN A 407 -4.85 8.36 -20.84
C ASN A 407 -3.94 7.37 -20.08
N PHE A 408 -3.80 7.48 -18.75
CA PHE A 408 -2.88 6.64 -18.00
C PHE A 408 -3.62 5.47 -17.32
N TRP A 409 -3.38 4.25 -17.82
CA TRP A 409 -4.06 3.01 -17.42
C TRP A 409 -3.07 2.01 -16.83
N PRO A 410 -2.47 2.28 -15.66
CA PRO A 410 -1.48 1.37 -15.09
C PRO A 410 -2.16 0.11 -14.55
N TYR A 411 -2.00 -1.02 -15.25
CA TYR A 411 -2.48 -2.34 -14.82
C TYR A 411 -1.98 -2.75 -13.43
N TRP A 412 -0.83 -2.22 -13.01
CA TRP A 412 -0.33 -2.45 -11.66
C TRP A 412 -1.20 -1.76 -10.59
N ASN A 413 -1.78 -0.59 -10.83
CA ASN A 413 -2.69 0.02 -9.85
C ASN A 413 -4.00 -0.77 -9.76
N VAL A 414 -4.57 -1.19 -10.89
CA VAL A 414 -5.79 -2.02 -10.84
C VAL A 414 -5.52 -3.34 -10.12
N MET A 415 -4.36 -3.96 -10.39
CA MET A 415 -3.96 -5.17 -9.69
C MET A 415 -3.73 -4.92 -8.18
N HIS A 416 -3.14 -3.79 -7.78
CA HIS A 416 -3.00 -3.38 -6.37
C HIS A 416 -4.35 -3.41 -5.66
N GLU A 417 -5.36 -2.75 -6.23
CA GLU A 417 -6.70 -2.73 -5.64
C GLU A 417 -7.38 -4.12 -5.65
N MET A 418 -7.19 -4.90 -6.71
CA MET A 418 -7.69 -6.28 -6.76
C MET A 418 -7.06 -7.20 -5.71
N LEU A 419 -5.84 -6.88 -5.26
CA LEU A 419 -5.15 -7.64 -4.20
C LEU A 419 -5.65 -7.29 -2.80
N HIS A 420 -6.17 -6.07 -2.59
CA HIS A 420 -6.95 -5.78 -1.39
C HIS A 420 -8.18 -6.68 -1.28
N ASN A 421 -8.86 -6.98 -2.39
CA ASN A 421 -9.96 -7.96 -2.43
C ASN A 421 -9.51 -9.42 -2.16
N LYS A 422 -8.20 -9.66 -1.98
CA LYS A 422 -7.62 -10.94 -1.57
C LYS A 422 -7.07 -10.89 -0.13
N GLY A 423 -7.34 -9.81 0.60
CA GLY A 423 -6.92 -9.63 1.98
C GLY A 423 -5.45 -9.24 2.12
N LEU A 424 -4.80 -8.76 1.05
CA LEU A 424 -3.48 -8.15 1.16
C LEU A 424 -3.62 -6.70 1.63
N PHE A 425 -2.69 -6.28 2.48
CA PHE A 425 -2.58 -4.92 2.95
C PHE A 425 -1.40 -4.20 2.28
N HIS A 426 -1.32 -2.89 2.42
CA HIS A 426 -0.15 -2.15 1.96
C HIS A 426 1.14 -2.67 2.60
N SER A 427 2.25 -2.56 1.86
CA SER A 427 3.58 -2.91 2.32
C SER A 427 4.34 -1.65 2.72
N ILE A 428 4.89 -1.68 3.93
CA ILE A 428 5.65 -0.56 4.49
C ILE A 428 7.13 -0.92 4.55
N ARG A 429 7.98 0.09 4.72
CA ARG A 429 9.38 -0.11 5.08
C ARG A 429 9.54 0.02 6.59
N ASP A 430 10.47 -0.72 7.17
CA ASP A 430 10.83 -0.56 8.58
C ASP A 430 11.15 0.92 8.90
N ASN A 431 10.63 1.40 10.02
CA ASN A 431 10.65 2.81 10.44
C ASN A 431 9.98 3.81 9.48
N SER A 432 9.01 3.38 8.68
CA SER A 432 8.20 4.25 7.83
C SER A 432 6.77 4.35 8.36
N THR A 433 6.24 5.58 8.40
CA THR A 433 4.82 5.86 8.64
C THR A 433 4.01 5.94 7.33
N ASP A 434 4.68 5.90 6.19
CA ASP A 434 4.02 5.87 4.89
C ASP A 434 3.46 4.46 4.67
N PRO A 435 2.13 4.31 4.52
CA PRO A 435 1.53 3.01 4.24
C PRO A 435 2.07 2.36 2.96
N TYR A 436 2.64 3.15 2.03
CA TYR A 436 3.25 2.68 0.80
C TYR A 436 4.79 2.68 0.84
N GLY A 437 5.39 2.71 2.03
CA GLY A 437 6.82 2.91 2.21
C GLY A 437 7.72 1.84 1.56
N ASP A 438 7.18 0.67 1.20
CA ASP A 438 7.92 -0.36 0.46
C ASP A 438 7.89 -0.12 -1.06
N GLY A 439 8.85 0.65 -1.58
CA GLY A 439 8.98 0.88 -3.03
C GLY A 439 9.37 -0.36 -3.85
N SER A 440 9.51 -1.54 -3.23
CA SER A 440 9.93 -2.74 -3.94
C SER A 440 8.80 -3.65 -4.39
N CYS A 441 7.56 -3.43 -3.93
CA CYS A 441 6.44 -4.27 -4.34
C CYS A 441 5.20 -3.44 -4.69
N ILE A 442 4.28 -4.08 -5.40
CA ILE A 442 3.08 -3.43 -5.90
C ILE A 442 2.19 -2.93 -4.77
N MET A 443 2.17 -3.60 -3.62
CA MET A 443 1.39 -3.19 -2.45
C MET A 443 2.05 -2.05 -1.65
N GLY A 444 3.27 -1.65 -1.98
CA GLY A 444 3.84 -0.39 -1.49
C GLY A 444 3.82 0.65 -2.60
N SER A 445 4.91 1.40 -2.77
CA SER A 445 5.05 2.46 -3.79
C SER A 445 5.74 1.97 -5.07
N GLY A 446 5.91 0.65 -5.24
CA GLY A 446 6.59 0.08 -6.38
C GLY A 446 5.79 0.20 -7.68
N TYR A 447 6.42 0.73 -8.73
CA TYR A 447 5.80 0.84 -10.05
C TYR A 447 6.08 -0.40 -10.88
N ASN A 448 5.02 -1.07 -11.36
CA ASN A 448 5.15 -2.24 -12.22
C ASN A 448 6.09 -3.31 -11.62
N THR A 449 5.98 -3.51 -10.31
CA THR A 449 6.73 -4.48 -9.52
C THR A 449 5.89 -5.71 -9.25
N CYS A 450 6.51 -6.83 -8.90
CA CYS A 450 5.80 -7.99 -8.39
C CYS A 450 5.39 -7.77 -6.92
N LEU A 451 4.64 -8.72 -6.36
CA LEU A 451 4.42 -8.79 -4.91
C LEU A 451 5.73 -9.10 -4.18
N ASN A 452 5.84 -8.71 -2.91
CA ASN A 452 6.88 -9.31 -2.08
C ASN A 452 6.53 -10.77 -1.77
N VAL A 453 7.52 -11.58 -1.44
CA VAL A 453 7.32 -13.04 -1.29
C VAL A 453 6.43 -13.41 -0.10
N ALA A 454 6.32 -12.55 0.91
CA ALA A 454 5.42 -12.79 2.04
C ALA A 454 3.95 -12.72 1.57
N GLN A 455 3.62 -11.70 0.77
CA GLN A 455 2.33 -11.57 0.10
C GLN A 455 2.06 -12.71 -0.89
N MET A 456 3.06 -13.09 -1.69
CA MET A 456 2.90 -14.23 -2.61
C MET A 456 2.65 -15.54 -1.86
N ALA A 457 3.39 -15.81 -0.78
CA ALA A 457 3.19 -16.99 0.06
C ALA A 457 1.79 -17.00 0.69
N ARG A 458 1.29 -15.84 1.16
CA ARG A 458 -0.07 -15.71 1.72
C ARG A 458 -1.18 -16.04 0.71
N LEU A 459 -0.93 -15.83 -0.58
CA LEU A 459 -1.83 -16.18 -1.68
C LEU A 459 -1.57 -17.56 -2.28
N ASN A 460 -0.61 -18.33 -1.75
CA ASN A 460 -0.11 -19.57 -2.35
C ASN A 460 0.42 -19.40 -3.79
N TRP A 461 0.96 -18.22 -4.11
CA TRP A 461 1.59 -17.90 -5.39
C TRP A 461 3.11 -18.09 -5.39
N ALA A 462 3.66 -18.44 -4.23
CA ALA A 462 5.05 -18.85 -4.06
C ALA A 462 5.13 -19.91 -2.95
N THR A 463 6.08 -20.82 -3.09
CA THR A 463 6.38 -21.83 -2.07
C THR A 463 7.77 -21.58 -1.49
N PRO A 464 8.00 -21.90 -0.20
CA PRO A 464 9.32 -21.78 0.37
C PRO A 464 10.24 -22.84 -0.25
N LEU A 465 11.48 -22.43 -0.59
CA LEU A 465 12.59 -23.33 -0.87
C LEU A 465 13.06 -24.02 0.41
N ALA A 466 12.99 -23.31 1.54
CA ALA A 466 13.27 -23.82 2.86
C ALA A 466 12.40 -23.12 3.91
N THR A 467 12.00 -23.87 4.94
CA THR A 467 11.34 -23.33 6.13
C THR A 467 12.25 -23.56 7.33
N LEU A 468 12.71 -22.49 7.96
CA LEU A 468 13.68 -22.51 9.04
C LEU A 468 13.01 -22.17 10.36
N GLY A 469 13.33 -22.93 11.40
CA GLY A 469 12.99 -22.61 12.79
C GLY A 469 14.22 -22.72 13.68
N THR A 470 14.03 -22.70 15.00
CA THR A 470 15.10 -22.80 16.00
C THR A 470 16.10 -23.94 15.75
N PRO A 471 15.69 -25.17 15.34
CA PRO A 471 16.64 -26.27 15.09
C PRO A 471 17.43 -26.11 13.78
N ALA A 472 16.79 -25.57 12.74
CA ALA A 472 17.37 -25.41 11.41
C ALA A 472 18.24 -24.14 11.28
N LEU A 473 18.12 -23.23 12.24
CA LEU A 473 18.95 -22.03 12.35
C LEU A 473 19.59 -21.97 13.75
N PRO A 474 20.58 -22.83 14.03
CA PRO A 474 21.27 -22.84 15.32
C PRO A 474 21.95 -21.50 15.59
N ALA A 475 22.08 -21.16 16.88
CA ALA A 475 22.78 -19.94 17.27
C ALA A 475 24.24 -20.01 16.80
N ASN A 476 24.72 -18.89 16.28
CA ASN A 476 26.12 -18.59 16.03
C ASN A 476 26.75 -19.45 14.94
N ALA A 477 25.92 -20.07 14.11
CA ALA A 477 26.34 -20.87 12.97
C ALA A 477 25.71 -20.32 11.69
N TRP A 478 26.57 -20.03 10.70
CA TRP A 478 26.13 -19.63 9.38
C TRP A 478 25.55 -20.83 8.61
N GLN A 479 24.33 -20.65 8.11
CA GLN A 479 23.66 -21.58 7.22
C GLN A 479 23.62 -20.98 5.81
N ARG A 480 24.09 -21.72 4.81
CA ARG A 480 24.23 -21.25 3.43
C ARG A 480 23.09 -21.74 2.54
N TYR A 481 22.56 -20.85 1.71
CA TYR A 481 21.45 -21.13 0.80
C TYR A 481 21.71 -20.52 -0.59
N SER A 482 21.15 -21.17 -1.63
CA SER A 482 21.08 -20.61 -2.99
C SER A 482 19.62 -20.29 -3.33
N LEU A 483 19.30 -19.01 -3.45
CA LEU A 483 17.96 -18.53 -3.79
C LEU A 483 17.88 -18.13 -5.27
N PRO A 484 16.88 -18.59 -6.04
CA PRO A 484 16.57 -18.03 -7.35
C PRO A 484 15.86 -16.67 -7.21
N ALA A 485 15.88 -15.87 -8.27
CA ALA A 485 15.09 -14.64 -8.35
C ALA A 485 13.59 -14.96 -8.24
N HIS A 486 12.84 -14.17 -7.46
CA HIS A 486 11.47 -14.56 -7.10
C HIS A 486 10.47 -14.56 -8.25
N ASN A 487 10.74 -13.81 -9.30
CA ASN A 487 9.86 -13.62 -10.45
C ASN A 487 10.17 -14.62 -11.57
N ARG A 488 10.80 -15.76 -11.20
CA ARG A 488 11.25 -16.81 -12.12
C ARG A 488 10.74 -18.19 -11.76
N LEU A 489 10.58 -18.49 -10.46
CA LEU A 489 10.18 -19.82 -9.98
C LEU A 489 9.16 -19.68 -8.85
N LEU A 490 8.36 -20.72 -8.63
CA LEU A 490 7.43 -20.79 -7.49
C LEU A 490 8.17 -21.00 -6.17
N ALA A 491 9.12 -21.94 -6.13
CA ALA A 491 10.00 -22.19 -4.99
C ALA A 491 11.13 -21.14 -4.95
N ASN A 492 10.92 -20.03 -4.25
CA ASN A 492 11.74 -18.84 -4.47
C ASN A 492 12.13 -18.01 -3.24
N HIS A 493 11.80 -18.47 -2.05
CA HIS A 493 12.11 -17.76 -0.81
C HIS A 493 12.48 -18.72 0.31
N ILE A 494 13.08 -18.20 1.37
CA ILE A 494 13.21 -18.90 2.65
C ILE A 494 12.17 -18.30 3.59
N ARG A 495 11.35 -19.15 4.21
CA ARG A 495 10.48 -18.76 5.32
C ARG A 495 11.21 -19.04 6.63
N ILE A 496 11.23 -18.09 7.55
CA ILE A 496 11.83 -18.25 8.88
C ILE A 496 10.72 -18.04 9.90
N ASN A 497 10.54 -19.02 10.78
CA ASN A 497 9.65 -18.96 11.94
C ASN A 497 10.52 -18.68 13.18
N PRO A 498 10.68 -17.42 13.60
CA PRO A 498 11.65 -17.03 14.62
C PRO A 498 11.12 -17.30 16.04
N GLY A 499 10.88 -18.57 16.38
CA GLY A 499 10.36 -18.97 17.70
C GLY A 499 11.24 -18.54 18.88
N TRP A 500 12.50 -18.17 18.64
CA TRP A 500 13.41 -17.57 19.64
C TRP A 500 13.07 -16.12 20.02
N LEU A 501 12.13 -15.48 19.32
CA LEU A 501 11.66 -14.11 19.63
C LEU A 501 10.44 -14.09 20.55
N ALA A 502 10.00 -15.23 21.09
CA ALA A 502 8.85 -15.28 22.00
C ALA A 502 9.08 -14.32 23.20
N PRO A 503 8.07 -13.52 23.60
CA PRO A 503 6.65 -13.60 23.22
C PRO A 503 6.22 -12.72 22.02
N SER A 504 7.12 -12.37 21.09
CA SER A 504 6.76 -11.58 19.90
C SER A 504 5.68 -12.25 19.04
N PRO A 505 4.75 -11.50 18.42
CA PRO A 505 3.83 -12.03 17.41
C PRO A 505 4.55 -12.70 16.22
N LEU A 506 5.79 -12.28 15.92
CA LEU A 506 6.61 -12.94 14.91
C LEU A 506 7.06 -14.36 15.31
N ALA A 507 7.04 -14.68 16.60
CA ALA A 507 7.44 -15.99 17.11
C ALA A 507 6.33 -17.05 16.97
N ASP A 508 5.07 -16.63 16.82
CA ASP A 508 3.96 -17.54 16.56
C ASP A 508 3.98 -17.93 15.07
N PRO A 509 4.20 -19.22 14.73
CA PRO A 509 4.29 -19.67 13.35
C PRO A 509 2.98 -19.54 12.56
N ASN A 510 1.84 -19.34 13.24
CA ASN A 510 0.55 -19.09 12.62
C ASN A 510 0.26 -17.60 12.45
N ALA A 511 0.87 -16.75 13.28
CA ALA A 511 0.62 -15.31 13.27
C ALA A 511 1.71 -14.50 12.58
N GLY A 512 2.95 -15.01 12.46
CA GLY A 512 4.04 -14.25 11.85
C GLY A 512 5.20 -15.10 11.34
N ALA A 513 5.95 -14.51 10.41
CA ALA A 513 7.17 -15.08 9.87
C ALA A 513 8.05 -14.01 9.24
N LEU A 514 9.32 -14.36 9.01
CA LEU A 514 10.22 -13.60 8.15
C LEU A 514 10.38 -14.31 6.82
N PHE A 515 10.52 -13.54 5.75
CA PHE A 515 10.66 -14.04 4.40
C PHE A 515 11.90 -13.44 3.74
N VAL A 516 12.81 -14.31 3.30
CA VAL A 516 14.02 -13.91 2.57
C VAL A 516 13.83 -14.22 1.09
N SER A 517 13.98 -13.21 0.23
CA SER A 517 13.86 -13.38 -1.23
C SER A 517 14.96 -12.66 -1.99
N TYR A 518 15.14 -13.05 -3.25
CA TYR A 518 16.06 -12.40 -4.17
C TYR A 518 15.29 -11.69 -5.29
N ARG A 519 15.59 -10.41 -5.51
CA ARG A 519 14.89 -9.56 -6.49
C ARG A 519 15.75 -9.26 -7.69
N VAL A 520 15.17 -9.41 -8.87
CA VAL A 520 15.80 -9.04 -10.14
C VAL A 520 14.73 -8.44 -11.06
N ARG A 521 15.12 -7.45 -11.86
CA ARG A 521 14.25 -6.78 -12.82
C ARG A 521 13.90 -7.79 -13.89
N SER A 522 12.64 -7.81 -14.30
CA SER A 522 12.23 -8.64 -15.43
C SER A 522 12.29 -7.83 -16.72
N PRO A 523 12.65 -8.42 -17.88
CA PRO A 523 12.51 -7.75 -19.17
C PRO A 523 11.03 -7.60 -19.60
N SER A 524 10.12 -8.39 -19.00
CA SER A 524 8.68 -8.36 -19.28
C SER A 524 7.86 -8.79 -18.07
N GLY A 525 6.57 -8.43 -18.03
CA GLY A 525 5.66 -8.80 -16.94
C GLY A 525 5.86 -7.92 -15.72
N CYS A 526 5.87 -8.51 -14.52
CA CYS A 526 6.12 -7.79 -13.28
C CYS A 526 7.62 -7.58 -13.03
N ASP A 527 7.97 -6.62 -12.18
CA ASP A 527 9.35 -6.17 -11.89
C ASP A 527 10.08 -5.55 -13.08
N THR A 528 9.40 -5.17 -14.18
CA THR A 528 10.01 -4.35 -15.24
C THR A 528 10.31 -2.93 -14.76
N GLY A 529 9.53 -2.42 -13.81
CA GLY A 529 9.74 -1.11 -13.17
C GLY A 529 10.50 -1.16 -11.84
N LEU A 530 11.13 -2.30 -11.50
CA LEU A 530 11.85 -2.45 -10.23
C LEU A 530 13.02 -1.45 -10.14
N ASP A 531 12.97 -0.58 -9.13
CA ASP A 531 14.00 0.45 -8.84
C ASP A 531 15.38 -0.19 -8.62
N ASP A 532 16.44 0.49 -9.07
CA ASP A 532 17.83 0.03 -8.99
C ASP A 532 18.27 -0.25 -7.54
N ARG A 533 17.66 0.43 -6.56
CA ARG A 533 17.90 0.17 -5.14
C ARG A 533 17.47 -1.23 -4.73
N PHE A 534 16.52 -1.88 -5.40
CA PHE A 534 16.07 -3.25 -5.09
C PHE A 534 16.57 -4.29 -6.09
N HIS A 535 16.97 -3.86 -7.29
CA HIS A 535 17.46 -4.75 -8.34
C HIS A 535 18.75 -5.49 -7.95
N GLY A 536 18.74 -6.82 -8.08
CA GLY A 536 19.89 -7.68 -7.82
C GLY A 536 20.26 -7.77 -6.34
N ARG A 537 19.27 -7.63 -5.44
CA ARG A 537 19.45 -7.63 -3.98
C ARG A 537 18.58 -8.67 -3.27
N VAL A 538 19.01 -9.05 -2.08
CA VAL A 538 18.23 -9.90 -1.17
C VAL A 538 17.36 -9.00 -0.29
N GLN A 539 16.09 -9.35 -0.15
CA GLN A 539 15.14 -8.66 0.70
C GLN A 539 14.74 -9.53 1.87
N LEU A 540 14.58 -8.91 3.04
CA LEU A 540 13.97 -9.50 4.21
C LEU A 540 12.66 -8.76 4.48
N HIS A 541 11.55 -9.48 4.39
CA HIS A 541 10.24 -8.98 4.79
C HIS A 541 9.79 -9.67 6.07
N SER A 542 9.16 -8.93 6.98
CA SER A 542 8.34 -9.54 8.03
C SER A 542 6.87 -9.49 7.63
N TYR A 543 6.09 -10.43 8.16
CA TYR A 543 4.65 -10.51 7.99
C TYR A 543 4.02 -10.87 9.32
N ILE A 544 2.92 -10.18 9.65
CA ILE A 544 2.11 -10.43 10.85
C ILE A 544 0.64 -10.46 10.44
N ASP A 545 -0.05 -11.58 10.66
CA ASP A 545 -1.46 -11.80 10.32
C ASP A 545 -2.40 -11.17 11.36
N THR A 546 -1.96 -11.08 12.63
CA THR A 546 -2.85 -10.84 13.78
C THR A 546 -2.69 -9.48 14.46
N LEU A 547 -2.40 -8.39 13.74
CA LEU A 547 -2.34 -7.09 14.41
C LEU A 547 -3.67 -6.81 15.16
N PRO A 548 -3.63 -6.56 16.49
CA PRO A 548 -4.84 -6.46 17.31
C PRO A 548 -5.84 -5.44 16.77
N LEU A 549 -7.12 -5.73 16.96
CA LEU A 549 -8.33 -5.06 16.45
C LEU A 549 -8.46 -3.55 16.75
N GLY A 550 -7.50 -2.93 17.46
CA GLY A 550 -7.46 -1.51 17.80
C GLY A 550 -6.57 -0.64 16.91
N SER A 551 -5.73 -1.22 16.04
CA SER A 551 -4.95 -0.44 15.06
C SER A 551 -5.81 -0.10 13.84
N PRO A 552 -5.78 1.15 13.30
CA PRO A 552 -6.41 1.47 12.02
C PRO A 552 -5.81 0.65 10.87
N TRP A 553 -4.62 0.08 11.07
CA TRP A 553 -3.94 -0.86 10.19
C TRP A 553 -4.32 -2.30 10.57
N ARG A 554 -5.57 -2.68 10.27
CA ARG A 554 -6.07 -4.04 10.49
C ARG A 554 -5.40 -5.00 9.50
N GLY A 555 -4.73 -6.03 10.01
CA GLY A 555 -4.34 -7.24 9.27
C GLY A 555 -3.00 -7.20 8.52
N ASN A 556 -2.54 -8.38 8.10
CA ASN A 556 -1.64 -8.76 6.99
C ASN A 556 -0.61 -7.74 6.43
N VAL A 557 -0.07 -6.84 7.26
CA VAL A 557 0.97 -5.89 6.84
C VAL A 557 2.28 -6.64 6.62
N THR A 558 2.92 -6.35 5.49
CA THR A 558 4.32 -6.74 5.27
C THR A 558 5.23 -5.55 5.50
N VAL A 559 6.36 -5.79 6.17
CA VAL A 559 7.37 -4.76 6.41
C VAL A 559 8.66 -5.17 5.71
N LEU A 560 9.18 -4.32 4.83
CA LEU A 560 10.53 -4.45 4.31
C LEU A 560 11.52 -4.09 5.41
N VAL A 561 12.12 -5.11 6.03
CA VAL A 561 13.09 -4.99 7.13
C VAL A 561 14.51 -4.74 6.61
N ALA A 562 14.89 -5.42 5.53
CA ALA A 562 16.24 -5.32 4.98
C ALA A 562 16.28 -5.40 3.46
N ASN A 563 17.26 -4.73 2.87
CA ASN A 563 17.55 -4.75 1.43
C ASN A 563 19.07 -4.83 1.21
N VAL A 564 19.58 -6.05 1.08
CA VAL A 564 20.99 -6.41 1.22
C VAL A 564 21.61 -6.66 -0.14
N GLY A 565 22.60 -5.84 -0.48
CA GLY A 565 23.38 -5.98 -1.71
C GLY A 565 24.49 -7.03 -1.61
N PRO A 566 25.17 -7.33 -2.73
CA PRO A 566 26.33 -8.23 -2.74
C PRO A 566 27.40 -7.79 -1.74
N ARG A 567 27.97 -8.76 -1.01
CA ARG A 567 29.03 -8.54 0.00
C ARG A 567 28.61 -7.65 1.17
N GLN A 568 27.32 -7.37 1.33
CA GLN A 568 26.79 -6.65 2.49
C GLN A 568 26.32 -7.62 3.56
N LEU A 569 26.42 -7.17 4.81
CA LEU A 569 25.96 -7.84 6.02
C LEU A 569 24.84 -7.00 6.65
N TRP A 570 23.73 -7.65 6.98
CA TRP A 570 22.61 -7.04 7.67
C TRP A 570 22.29 -7.81 8.97
N PRO A 571 21.94 -7.10 10.06
CA PRO A 571 22.25 -5.69 10.26
C PRO A 571 23.78 -5.50 10.29
N PRO A 572 24.29 -4.30 9.94
CA PRO A 572 25.71 -3.98 10.12
C PRO A 572 26.14 -4.25 11.56
N ALA A 573 27.40 -4.66 11.78
CA ALA A 573 27.87 -5.08 13.11
C ALA A 573 27.56 -4.06 14.23
N GLY A 574 27.76 -2.76 13.98
CA GLY A 574 27.48 -1.68 14.94
C GLY A 574 25.99 -1.37 15.18
N ARG A 575 25.07 -1.98 14.41
CA ARG A 575 23.61 -1.84 14.59
C ARG A 575 22.96 -3.10 15.15
N ARG A 576 23.73 -4.14 15.43
CA ARG A 576 23.23 -5.33 16.12
C ARG A 576 22.87 -4.98 17.54
N ASN A 577 21.72 -5.45 17.97
CA ASN A 577 21.27 -5.35 19.34
C ASN A 577 20.58 -6.66 19.74
N LEU A 578 20.38 -6.86 21.03
CA LEU A 578 19.62 -7.97 21.62
C LEU A 578 18.33 -7.49 22.26
N GLY A 579 17.92 -6.24 21.96
CA GLY A 579 16.74 -5.64 22.56
C GLY A 579 15.44 -6.29 22.05
N PRO A 580 14.29 -5.93 22.64
CA PRO A 580 12.98 -6.48 22.27
C PRO A 580 12.60 -6.29 20.78
N SER A 581 13.19 -5.29 20.11
CA SER A 581 13.00 -5.03 18.68
C SER A 581 13.97 -5.77 17.76
N SER A 582 14.93 -6.53 18.33
CA SER A 582 15.91 -7.29 17.55
C SER A 582 15.28 -8.52 16.93
N LEU A 583 15.60 -8.80 15.66
CA LEU A 583 15.32 -10.09 15.05
C LEU A 583 16.34 -11.18 15.43
N GLN A 584 17.45 -10.81 16.09
CA GLN A 584 18.55 -11.71 16.44
C GLN A 584 19.04 -12.54 15.23
N LEU A 585 18.96 -11.95 14.04
CA LEU A 585 19.23 -12.59 12.75
C LEU A 585 20.23 -11.75 11.96
N ALA A 586 21.29 -12.39 11.50
CA ALA A 586 22.23 -11.84 10.54
C ALA A 586 22.03 -12.50 9.17
N LEU A 587 22.15 -11.69 8.13
CA LEU A 587 22.06 -12.09 6.73
C LEU A 587 23.24 -11.48 5.97
N ARG A 588 23.94 -12.28 5.15
CA ARG A 588 24.91 -11.74 4.18
C ARG A 588 24.78 -12.36 2.81
N VAL A 589 25.10 -11.58 1.78
CA VAL A 589 25.15 -12.04 0.39
C VAL A 589 26.58 -12.41 0.05
N VAL A 590 26.83 -13.71 -0.17
CA VAL A 590 28.16 -14.27 -0.48
C VAL A 590 28.50 -14.02 -1.95
N SER A 591 27.60 -14.39 -2.85
CA SER A 591 27.79 -14.28 -4.29
C SER A 591 26.45 -14.20 -5.01
N ARG A 592 26.46 -13.83 -6.28
CA ARG A 592 25.31 -13.92 -7.19
C ARG A 592 25.78 -14.34 -8.57
N SER A 593 24.91 -15.04 -9.29
CA SER A 593 25.12 -15.32 -10.70
C SER A 593 24.88 -14.05 -11.55
N PRO A 594 25.26 -14.04 -12.84
CA PRO A 594 24.91 -12.95 -13.73
C PRO A 594 23.40 -12.66 -13.73
N LEU A 595 23.04 -11.36 -13.70
CA LEU A 595 21.62 -10.94 -13.71
C LEU A 595 20.93 -11.25 -15.04
N THR A 596 21.71 -11.60 -16.07
CA THR A 596 21.27 -12.00 -17.41
C THR A 596 20.95 -13.49 -17.53
N ASP A 597 21.26 -14.29 -16.51
CA ASP A 597 20.91 -15.72 -16.52
C ASP A 597 19.39 -15.88 -16.65
N ALA A 598 18.93 -16.99 -17.24
CA ALA A 598 17.50 -17.29 -17.36
C ALA A 598 16.83 -17.33 -15.98
N VAL A 599 17.52 -17.87 -14.98
CA VAL A 599 17.13 -17.86 -13.57
C VAL A 599 18.31 -17.35 -12.74
N PRO A 600 18.44 -16.03 -12.55
CA PRO A 600 19.50 -15.47 -11.72
C PRO A 600 19.39 -16.00 -10.30
N ARG A 601 20.54 -16.31 -9.69
CA ARG A 601 20.63 -16.87 -8.34
C ARG A 601 21.51 -16.03 -7.45
N VAL A 602 21.23 -16.07 -6.15
CA VAL A 602 22.08 -15.51 -5.10
C VAL A 602 22.46 -16.60 -4.11
N THR A 603 23.73 -16.62 -3.72
CA THR A 603 24.18 -17.39 -2.56
C THR A 603 24.21 -16.46 -1.37
N LEU A 604 23.46 -16.80 -0.33
CA LEU A 604 23.39 -16.04 0.91
C LEU A 604 23.67 -16.95 2.11
N GLU A 605 23.98 -16.32 3.23
CA GLU A 605 24.12 -17.00 4.50
C GLU A 605 23.23 -16.31 5.55
N LEU A 606 22.63 -17.13 6.42
CA LEU A 606 21.80 -16.72 7.54
C LEU A 606 22.42 -17.23 8.84
N CYS A 607 22.40 -16.42 9.90
CA CYS A 607 22.92 -16.83 11.20
C CYS A 607 22.08 -16.18 12.31
N ARG A 608 21.54 -17.00 13.20
CA ARG A 608 20.91 -16.51 14.42
C ARG A 608 22.03 -16.12 15.39
N TYR A 609 22.06 -14.91 15.91
CA TYR A 609 23.07 -14.52 16.91
C TYR A 609 22.45 -14.35 18.28
N THR A 610 23.18 -14.73 19.32
CA THR A 610 22.78 -14.52 20.73
C THR A 610 23.56 -13.40 21.40
N ARG A 611 24.65 -12.94 20.77
CA ARG A 611 25.52 -11.84 21.16
C ARG A 611 25.81 -10.99 19.92
N VAL A 612 25.99 -9.69 20.13
CA VAL A 612 26.23 -8.74 19.03
C VAL A 612 27.54 -8.99 18.26
N THR A 613 28.50 -9.69 18.88
CA THR A 613 29.80 -10.06 18.31
C THR A 613 29.80 -11.37 17.52
N GLU A 614 28.70 -12.13 17.54
CA GLU A 614 28.58 -13.40 16.83
C GLU A 614 28.10 -13.17 15.38
N CYS A 615 28.28 -14.13 14.47
CA CYS A 615 27.85 -14.04 13.07
C CYS A 615 28.43 -12.82 12.31
N VAL A 616 29.71 -12.49 12.48
CA VAL A 616 30.37 -11.36 11.78
C VAL A 616 30.88 -11.78 10.40
#